data_AF-A0A9D6W0S7-F1
#
_entry.id   AF-A0A9D6W0S7-F1
#
_cell.length_a   1.000
_cell.length_b   1.000
_cell.length_c   1.000
_cell.angle_alpha   90.00
_cell.angle_beta   90.00
_cell.angle_gamma   90.00
#
_symmetry.space_group_name_H-M   'P 1'
#
loop_
_entity.id
_entity.type
_entity.pdbx_description
1 polymer ?
#
loop_
_entity_poly.entity_id
_entity_poly.type
_entity_poly.pdbx_seq_one_letter_code
_entity_poly.pdbx_strand_id
1 'polypeptide(L)'
;MDVIEAGRLGERSLASILADAADRRLDIRLELTEGDGTRHTLDLVAGEVVGLSSPEFTPSGIFAKVDEQTCYAIGKPGGVLLLRSGMDPLPVIREAMRGREPDSAVSAALEAFDDRPLVLHPRAPLHRFGFTRRQLSVLRGLARNPVTRRELEARDPSWREVLAVLAFTRCLAGAAAAPIGAEPAPEPPENARQGRARYFYAAFVLALAPLAWSVVRDVDDTADRVAETARANEGFRSLLERGNASNAELFAALPEGKIVGAALGYHSRWHWLFGLGSVVVMLLAMVCLFERGEAKLRSLLGAGLFTGTVGILLLIAFQIAAEASTGLRMVGLGLWSMLLHIVRIIGFSYQAALDPSNGLLASFLGFTLGVGLCEEVTKALPVFVRLRRAPLGWRETSVWGLASGAGFGVAEGVHYSSTMYNGLATVDTYVVRFVSCVALHAIWAASAALLLHRRRDVLARSRSVWMWLVLLLRANALPMVLHGGYDTLLKRERDALAFGVAAVSFAVLAYFVERARREGGETVREALPTPRAVGPELGRRA
;
A
#
# COMPACT_ATOMS: atom_id res chain seq x y z
N MET A 1 19.57 20.12 35.62
CA MET A 1 19.02 18.83 36.10
C MET A 1 17.69 19.13 36.75
N ASP A 2 16.59 18.81 36.07
CA ASP A 2 15.29 18.76 36.73
C ASP A 2 15.30 17.50 37.60
N VAL A 3 15.45 17.67 38.91
CA VAL A 3 15.29 16.57 39.85
C VAL A 3 13.79 16.32 39.94
N ILE A 4 13.31 15.27 39.27
CA ILE A 4 11.97 14.75 39.52
C ILE A 4 12.04 14.09 40.91
N GLU A 5 11.75 14.87 41.95
CA GLU A 5 11.60 14.34 43.31
C GLU A 5 10.58 13.20 43.29
N ALA A 6 10.99 12.06 43.85
CA ALA A 6 10.27 10.81 43.85
C ALA A 6 8.98 10.90 44.68
N GLY A 7 7.96 11.57 44.13
CA GLY A 7 6.58 11.23 44.40
C GLY A 7 6.33 9.85 43.80
N ARG A 8 5.90 8.89 44.64
CA ARG A 8 5.51 7.51 44.29
C ARG A 8 5.15 7.40 42.81
N LEU A 9 5.90 6.59 42.06
CA LEU A 9 5.65 6.22 40.67
C LEU A 9 4.16 5.89 40.48
N GLY A 10 3.34 6.89 40.14
CA GLY A 10 1.92 6.70 39.93
C GLY A 10 1.75 5.95 38.63
N GLU A 11 1.21 4.72 38.68
CA GLU A 11 0.82 3.78 37.60
C GLU A 11 1.76 3.59 36.37
N ARG A 12 2.82 4.38 36.23
CA ARG A 12 3.74 4.36 35.10
C ARG A 12 4.84 3.36 35.39
N SER A 13 4.93 2.34 34.54
CA SER A 13 6.03 1.39 34.59
C SER A 13 7.37 2.08 34.34
N LEU A 14 8.45 1.57 34.95
CA LEU A 14 9.82 2.04 34.69
C LEU A 14 10.15 2.08 33.18
N ALA A 15 9.65 1.10 32.42
CA ALA A 15 9.79 1.06 30.97
C ALA A 15 9.20 2.30 30.27
N SER A 16 8.04 2.79 30.73
CA SER A 16 7.41 3.98 30.16
C SER A 16 8.20 5.27 30.46
N ILE A 17 8.82 5.34 31.63
CA ILE A 17 9.64 6.50 32.04
C ILE A 17 10.94 6.53 31.24
N LEU A 18 11.60 5.38 31.08
CA LEU A 18 12.81 5.27 30.27
C LEU A 18 12.54 5.56 28.78
N ALA A 19 11.39 5.15 28.25
CA ALA A 19 11.00 5.46 26.88
C ALA A 19 10.76 6.96 26.66
N ASP A 20 10.07 7.63 27.59
CA ASP A 20 9.79 9.08 27.51
C ASP A 20 11.08 9.90 27.69
N ALA A 21 11.95 9.49 28.62
CA ALA A 21 13.27 10.10 28.82
C ALA A 21 14.16 10.01 27.58
N ALA A 22 14.16 8.86 26.91
CA ALA A 22 14.92 8.63 25.69
C ALA A 22 14.37 9.42 24.51
N ASP A 23 13.04 9.46 24.32
CA ASP A 23 12.40 10.17 23.20
C ASP A 23 12.63 11.68 23.30
N ARG A 24 12.62 12.22 24.52
CA ARG A 24 12.80 13.65 24.80
C ARG A 24 14.23 14.07 25.11
N ARG A 25 15.19 13.14 25.11
CA ARG A 25 16.60 13.36 25.46
C ARG A 25 16.78 14.05 26.83
N LEU A 26 16.11 13.53 27.85
CA LEU A 26 16.14 14.12 29.19
C LEU A 26 17.36 13.65 29.99
N ASP A 27 17.87 14.53 30.85
CA ASP A 27 18.84 14.20 31.88
C ASP A 27 18.08 13.83 33.16
N ILE A 28 18.08 12.55 33.53
CA ILE A 28 17.29 12.02 34.65
C ILE A 28 18.14 11.11 35.52
N ARG A 29 18.13 11.33 36.83
CA ARG A 29 18.64 10.37 37.82
C ARG A 29 17.43 9.65 38.43
N LEU A 30 17.37 8.33 38.28
CA LEU A 30 16.34 7.48 38.85
C LEU A 30 16.92 6.73 40.06
N GLU A 31 16.33 6.94 41.23
CA GLU A 31 16.59 6.12 42.43
C GLU A 31 15.56 5.00 42.50
N LEU A 32 16.03 3.76 42.42
CA LEU A 32 15.23 2.55 42.51
C LEU A 32 15.51 1.89 43.85
N THR A 33 14.48 1.71 44.67
CA THR A 33 14.61 0.99 45.94
C THR A 33 13.93 -0.36 45.81
N GLU A 34 14.68 -1.44 46.03
CA GLU A 34 14.12 -2.79 46.08
C GLU A 34 13.32 -3.01 47.38
N GLY A 35 12.52 -4.09 47.42
CA GLY A 35 11.66 -4.40 48.56
C GLY A 35 12.42 -4.67 49.87
N ASP A 36 13.72 -4.93 49.79
CA ASP A 36 14.63 -5.12 50.92
C ASP A 36 15.32 -3.83 51.39
N GLY A 37 15.04 -2.70 50.73
CA GLY A 37 15.61 -1.39 51.04
C GLY A 37 16.92 -1.08 50.31
N THR A 38 17.43 -1.99 49.47
CA THR A 38 18.60 -1.75 48.62
C THR A 38 18.32 -0.64 47.64
N ARG A 39 19.21 0.36 47.55
CA ARG A 39 19.08 1.49 46.63
C ARG A 39 19.99 1.32 45.43
N HIS A 40 19.43 1.53 44.26
CA HIS A 40 20.14 1.63 42.99
C HIS A 40 19.93 3.01 42.39
N THR A 41 20.98 3.59 41.83
CA THR A 41 20.89 4.84 41.08
C THR A 41 21.17 4.57 39.62
N LEU A 42 20.26 4.99 38.75
CA LEU A 42 20.38 4.96 37.30
C LEU A 42 20.45 6.38 36.76
N ASP A 43 21.59 6.75 36.19
CA ASP A 43 21.81 8.07 35.61
C ASP A 43 21.60 8.01 34.09
N LEU A 44 20.71 8.86 33.59
CA LEU A 44 20.49 9.14 32.19
C LEU A 44 20.96 10.56 31.85
N VAL A 45 21.73 10.70 30.76
CA VAL A 45 22.12 11.99 30.18
C VAL A 45 21.75 11.98 28.70
N ALA A 46 21.01 13.00 28.26
CA ALA A 46 20.43 13.12 26.92
C ALA A 46 19.60 11.89 26.50
N GLY A 47 18.95 11.21 27.46
CA GLY A 47 18.20 9.99 27.23
C GLY A 47 19.03 8.70 27.11
N GLU A 48 20.35 8.77 27.34
CA GLU A 48 21.25 7.61 27.35
C GLU A 48 21.67 7.24 28.77
N VAL A 49 21.73 5.95 29.09
CA VAL A 49 22.20 5.47 30.40
C VAL A 49 23.71 5.66 30.49
N VAL A 50 24.15 6.51 31.42
CA VAL A 50 25.57 6.84 31.63
C VAL A 50 26.14 6.27 32.92
N GLY A 51 25.30 5.81 33.85
CA GLY A 51 25.76 5.22 35.10
C GLY A 51 24.71 4.35 35.78
N LEU A 52 25.16 3.24 36.38
CA LEU A 52 24.39 2.40 37.29
C LEU A 52 25.27 2.07 38.50
N SER A 53 24.84 2.39 39.71
CA SER A 53 25.56 2.00 40.94
C SER A 53 24.69 1.16 41.87
N SER A 54 25.25 0.05 42.35
CA SER A 54 24.62 -0.91 43.28
C SER A 54 25.62 -1.34 44.37
N PRO A 55 25.22 -1.47 45.65
CA PRO A 55 26.14 -1.74 46.76
C PRO A 55 26.66 -3.18 46.90
N GLU A 56 26.08 -4.18 46.23
CA GLU A 56 26.54 -5.59 46.31
C GLU A 56 26.62 -6.25 44.92
N PHE A 57 27.78 -6.80 44.54
CA PHE A 57 27.93 -7.50 43.25
C PHE A 57 28.98 -8.65 43.32
N THR A 58 28.51 -9.91 43.29
CA THR A 58 29.26 -11.07 42.77
C THR A 58 28.31 -12.02 41.98
N PRO A 59 28.73 -12.68 40.87
CA PRO A 59 27.78 -13.05 39.81
C PRO A 59 27.64 -14.56 39.48
N SER A 60 26.39 -15.04 39.36
CA SER A 60 25.99 -16.27 38.63
C SER A 60 24.52 -16.11 38.12
N GLY A 61 24.15 -16.52 36.89
CA GLY A 61 22.75 -16.35 36.42
C GLY A 61 22.37 -16.82 35.00
N ILE A 62 21.04 -16.94 34.78
CA ILE A 62 20.25 -17.64 33.71
C ILE A 62 19.44 -16.69 32.78
N PHE A 63 18.97 -17.15 31.60
CA PHE A 63 18.22 -16.41 30.55
C PHE A 63 16.68 -16.67 30.49
N ALA A 64 15.86 -15.65 30.16
CA ALA A 64 14.41 -15.78 29.89
C ALA A 64 13.89 -14.90 28.71
N LYS A 65 12.89 -15.40 27.97
CA LYS A 65 12.26 -14.79 26.77
C LYS A 65 10.85 -14.28 27.11
N VAL A 66 10.49 -13.04 26.71
CA VAL A 66 9.18 -12.44 27.06
C VAL A 66 8.20 -12.34 25.87
N ASP A 67 8.60 -11.98 24.64
CA ASP A 67 7.74 -12.15 23.43
C ASP A 67 8.50 -12.04 22.08
N GLU A 68 7.75 -11.96 20.97
CA GLU A 68 8.21 -12.08 19.58
C GLU A 68 8.80 -10.82 18.93
N GLN A 69 8.70 -9.61 19.51
CA GLN A 69 9.04 -8.37 18.75
C GLN A 69 9.96 -7.33 19.41
N THR A 70 10.55 -7.53 20.59
CA THR A 70 11.89 -7.02 21.05
C THR A 70 11.94 -6.83 22.57
N CYS A 71 12.89 -7.52 23.23
CA CYS A 71 13.91 -6.99 24.16
C CYS A 71 14.68 -8.17 24.78
N TYR A 72 15.99 -8.01 25.01
CA TYR A 72 16.78 -8.91 25.87
C TYR A 72 17.14 -8.19 27.15
N ALA A 73 16.77 -8.77 28.29
CA ALA A 73 17.25 -8.39 29.61
C ALA A 73 18.34 -9.38 30.03
N ILE A 74 19.48 -8.89 30.51
CA ILE A 74 20.46 -9.71 31.24
C ILE A 74 20.33 -9.34 32.72
N GLY A 75 20.04 -10.33 33.57
CA GLY A 75 20.34 -10.26 35.01
C GLY A 75 19.56 -11.24 35.89
N LYS A 76 20.20 -11.79 36.92
CA LYS A 76 20.00 -11.39 38.33
C LYS A 76 21.05 -11.96 39.32
N PRO A 77 21.21 -11.36 40.53
CA PRO A 77 20.52 -10.19 41.07
C PRO A 77 21.29 -8.87 40.83
N GLY A 78 20.56 -7.77 40.56
CA GLY A 78 21.10 -6.39 40.62
C GLY A 78 20.93 -5.46 39.40
N GLY A 79 20.29 -5.84 38.29
CA GLY A 79 20.03 -4.87 37.21
C GLY A 79 19.46 -5.47 35.92
N VAL A 80 18.69 -4.66 35.19
CA VAL A 80 18.08 -4.96 33.88
C VAL A 80 18.77 -4.12 32.82
N LEU A 81 19.51 -4.74 31.90
CA LEU A 81 20.02 -4.04 30.72
C LEU A 81 18.94 -4.03 29.62
N LEU A 82 18.39 -2.86 29.29
CA LEU A 82 17.42 -2.68 28.20
C LEU A 82 18.15 -2.28 26.91
N LEU A 83 18.16 -3.17 25.90
CA LEU A 83 18.72 -2.85 24.59
C LEU A 83 17.65 -2.21 23.68
N ARG A 84 17.97 -1.02 23.17
CA ARG A 84 17.14 -0.19 22.26
C ARG A 84 16.80 -0.96 20.96
N SER A 85 15.60 -0.73 20.42
CA SER A 85 15.31 -1.03 19.00
C SER A 85 16.24 -0.21 18.11
N GLY A 86 17.24 -0.86 17.50
CA GLY A 86 18.21 -0.24 16.60
C GLY A 86 19.65 -0.20 17.11
N MET A 87 19.91 -0.58 18.38
CA MET A 87 21.26 -0.96 18.77
C MET A 87 21.56 -2.36 18.26
N ASP A 88 22.77 -2.57 17.78
CA ASP A 88 23.28 -3.91 17.53
C ASP A 88 23.56 -4.57 18.90
N PRO A 89 22.77 -5.57 19.35
CA PRO A 89 22.93 -6.17 20.68
C PRO A 89 24.22 -6.99 20.80
N LEU A 90 24.93 -7.21 19.68
CA LEU A 90 25.95 -8.22 19.55
C LEU A 90 27.28 -7.92 20.26
N PRO A 91 27.80 -6.69 20.30
CA PRO A 91 28.98 -6.36 21.11
C PRO A 91 28.74 -6.59 22.61
N VAL A 92 27.51 -6.32 23.08
CA VAL A 92 27.11 -6.47 24.48
C VAL A 92 26.97 -7.94 24.86
N ILE A 93 26.33 -8.75 24.01
CA ILE A 93 26.25 -10.21 24.20
C ILE A 93 27.66 -10.82 24.20
N ARG A 94 28.54 -10.38 23.29
CA ARG A 94 29.92 -10.86 23.22
C ARG A 94 30.72 -10.52 24.47
N GLU A 95 30.61 -9.30 24.98
CA GLU A 95 31.33 -8.87 26.18
C GLU A 95 30.83 -9.61 27.42
N ALA A 96 29.52 -9.86 27.51
CA ALA A 96 28.92 -10.67 28.58
C ALA A 96 29.38 -12.14 28.57
N MET A 97 29.84 -12.65 27.42
CA MET A 97 30.29 -14.04 27.26
C MET A 97 31.81 -14.24 27.33
N ARG A 98 32.63 -13.18 27.34
CA ARG A 98 34.09 -13.31 27.41
C ARG A 98 34.53 -13.90 28.76
N GLY A 99 35.25 -15.02 28.72
CA GLY A 99 35.92 -15.61 29.87
C GLY A 99 35.03 -16.33 30.88
N ARG A 100 33.77 -16.64 30.53
CA ARG A 100 32.83 -17.34 31.43
C ARG A 100 32.45 -18.72 30.89
N GLU A 101 32.22 -19.68 31.77
CA GLU A 101 31.57 -20.92 31.39
C GLU A 101 30.10 -20.65 31.02
N PRO A 102 29.60 -21.23 29.91
CA PRO A 102 28.21 -21.07 29.50
C PRO A 102 27.26 -21.61 30.59
N ASP A 103 26.26 -20.81 30.97
CA ASP A 103 25.20 -21.23 31.88
C ASP A 103 24.53 -22.53 31.38
N SER A 104 24.00 -23.31 32.33
CA SER A 104 23.26 -24.56 32.15
C SER A 104 22.29 -24.55 30.96
N ALA A 105 21.58 -23.45 30.70
CA ALA A 105 20.67 -23.32 29.57
C ALA A 105 21.38 -23.26 28.21
N VAL A 106 22.52 -22.56 28.13
CA VAL A 106 23.37 -22.49 26.92
C VAL A 106 24.09 -23.82 26.73
N SER A 107 24.58 -24.43 27.81
CA SER A 107 25.18 -25.76 27.78
C SER A 107 24.19 -26.82 27.29
N ALA A 108 22.96 -26.84 27.80
CA ALA A 108 21.90 -27.75 27.33
C ALA A 108 21.50 -27.48 25.85
N ALA A 109 21.45 -26.21 25.43
CA ALA A 109 21.20 -25.87 24.04
C ALA A 109 22.35 -26.34 23.13
N LEU A 110 23.61 -26.19 23.56
CA LEU A 110 24.79 -26.64 22.83
C LEU A 110 24.89 -28.17 22.80
N GLU A 111 24.51 -28.86 23.87
CA GLU A 111 24.45 -30.33 23.95
C GLU A 111 23.44 -30.90 22.95
N ALA A 112 22.34 -30.20 22.69
CA ALA A 112 21.37 -30.59 21.65
C ALA A 112 21.97 -30.56 20.22
N PHE A 113 23.16 -29.98 20.04
CA PHE A 113 23.90 -29.92 18.78
C PHE A 113 25.15 -30.81 18.72
N ASP A 114 25.46 -31.58 19.78
CA ASP A 114 26.71 -32.35 19.88
C ASP A 114 26.98 -33.25 18.66
N ASP A 115 25.96 -33.98 18.24
CA ASP A 115 26.04 -34.95 17.14
C ASP A 115 25.40 -34.43 15.84
N ARG A 116 25.01 -33.14 15.78
CA ARG A 116 24.34 -32.56 14.62
C ARG A 116 25.31 -31.70 13.80
N PRO A 117 25.32 -31.83 12.46
CA PRO A 117 26.11 -30.96 11.61
C PRO A 117 25.56 -29.53 11.69
N LEU A 118 26.45 -28.59 12.03
CA LEU A 118 26.14 -27.18 12.17
C LEU A 118 26.15 -26.54 10.77
N VAL A 119 25.00 -26.04 10.33
CA VAL A 119 24.87 -25.37 9.03
C VAL A 119 24.65 -23.88 9.26
N LEU A 120 25.55 -23.07 8.68
CA LEU A 120 25.42 -21.62 8.67
C LEU A 120 24.44 -21.19 7.57
N HIS A 121 23.50 -20.31 7.89
CA HIS A 121 22.62 -19.73 6.88
C HIS A 121 23.43 -19.02 5.76
N PRO A 122 23.16 -19.28 4.46
CA PRO A 122 23.97 -18.76 3.34
C PRO A 122 24.08 -17.22 3.29
N ARG A 123 23.09 -16.53 3.86
CA ARG A 123 23.02 -15.06 3.93
C ARG A 123 23.35 -14.50 5.30
N ALA A 124 23.91 -15.29 6.22
CA ALA A 124 24.28 -14.80 7.55
C ALA A 124 25.22 -13.58 7.37
N PRO A 125 24.89 -12.39 7.91
CA PRO A 125 25.67 -11.18 7.69
C PRO A 125 26.91 -11.19 8.59
N LEU A 126 27.82 -12.13 8.34
CA LEU A 126 28.92 -12.49 9.24
C LEU A 126 29.81 -11.32 9.67
N HIS A 127 29.93 -10.32 8.80
CA HIS A 127 30.72 -9.11 9.03
C HIS A 127 30.13 -8.21 10.14
N ARG A 128 28.84 -8.35 10.47
CA ARG A 128 28.18 -7.54 11.50
C ARG A 128 28.43 -8.02 12.92
N PHE A 129 28.82 -9.29 13.09
CA PHE A 129 29.04 -9.88 14.42
C PHE A 129 30.45 -9.61 14.99
N GLY A 130 31.28 -8.82 14.30
CA GLY A 130 32.63 -8.46 14.76
C GLY A 130 33.59 -9.66 14.92
N PHE A 131 33.31 -10.79 14.28
CA PHE A 131 34.16 -11.98 14.34
C PHE A 131 35.59 -11.66 13.88
N THR A 132 36.58 -12.25 14.56
CA THR A 132 37.97 -12.12 14.14
C THR A 132 38.17 -12.74 12.75
N ARG A 133 39.24 -12.37 12.03
CA ARG A 133 39.56 -12.99 10.73
C ARG A 133 39.63 -14.51 10.82
N ARG A 134 40.14 -15.04 11.95
CA ARG A 134 40.19 -16.47 12.26
C ARG A 134 38.79 -17.07 12.38
N GLN A 135 37.92 -16.49 13.19
CA GLN A 135 36.51 -16.92 13.36
C GLN A 135 35.71 -16.86 12.05
N LEU A 136 35.89 -15.80 11.25
CA LEU A 136 35.26 -15.69 9.93
C LEU A 136 35.73 -16.78 8.96
N SER A 137 37.00 -17.19 9.03
CA SER A 137 37.53 -18.31 8.24
C SER A 137 36.84 -19.62 8.59
N VAL A 138 36.71 -19.90 9.89
CA VAL A 138 35.99 -21.08 10.41
C VAL A 138 34.53 -21.07 9.96
N LEU A 139 33.85 -19.92 10.03
CA LEU A 139 32.45 -19.78 9.62
C LEU A 139 32.21 -19.92 8.12
N ARG A 140 33.13 -19.41 7.30
CA ARG A 140 33.10 -19.66 5.86
C ARG A 140 33.38 -21.13 5.53
N GLY A 141 34.18 -21.80 6.35
CA GLY A 141 34.38 -23.25 6.30
C GLY A 141 33.09 -24.01 6.58
N LEU A 142 32.37 -23.65 7.65
CA LEU A 142 31.07 -24.21 8.02
C LEU A 142 30.01 -24.06 6.91
N ALA A 143 30.01 -22.93 6.21
CA ALA A 143 29.11 -22.70 5.08
C ALA A 143 29.35 -23.65 3.89
N ARG A 144 30.57 -24.19 3.77
CA ARG A 144 30.97 -25.10 2.69
C ARG A 144 30.90 -26.57 3.10
N ASN A 145 31.35 -26.86 4.32
CA ASN A 145 31.42 -28.18 4.90
C ASN A 145 30.82 -28.13 6.31
N PRO A 146 29.58 -28.58 6.49
CA PRO A 146 28.98 -28.70 7.81
C PRO A 146 29.86 -29.58 8.69
N VAL A 147 30.12 -29.14 9.92
CA VAL A 147 30.84 -29.94 10.91
C VAL A 147 30.03 -30.01 12.20
N THR A 148 30.21 -31.08 12.96
CA THR A 148 29.65 -31.26 14.29
C THR A 148 30.28 -30.29 15.29
N ARG A 149 29.64 -30.09 16.46
CA ARG A 149 30.20 -29.30 17.56
C ARG A 149 31.57 -29.82 17.99
N ARG A 150 31.73 -31.15 18.13
CA ARG A 150 33.00 -31.78 18.54
C ARG A 150 34.13 -31.52 17.56
N GLU A 151 33.84 -31.58 16.26
CA GLU A 151 34.80 -31.24 15.21
C GLU A 151 35.14 -29.76 15.19
N LEU A 152 34.18 -28.88 15.49
CA LEU A 152 34.42 -27.45 15.60
C LEU A 152 35.28 -27.11 16.83
N GLU A 153 35.03 -27.79 17.95
CA GLU A 153 35.78 -27.69 19.21
C GLU A 153 37.24 -28.11 19.04
N ALA A 154 37.48 -29.20 18.30
CA ALA A 154 38.83 -29.64 17.98
C ALA A 154 39.60 -28.66 17.06
N ARG A 155 38.90 -27.84 16.26
CA ARG A 155 39.50 -26.95 15.26
C ARG A 155 39.83 -25.56 15.79
N ASP A 156 39.00 -25.01 16.66
CA ASP A 156 39.19 -23.64 17.15
C ASP A 156 38.72 -23.46 18.60
N PRO A 157 39.60 -23.10 19.55
CA PRO A 157 39.22 -22.91 20.95
C PRO A 157 38.21 -21.77 21.17
N SER A 158 38.03 -20.87 20.20
CA SER A 158 37.02 -19.79 20.24
C SER A 158 35.63 -20.22 19.76
N TRP A 159 35.42 -21.51 19.48
CA TRP A 159 34.16 -22.06 18.96
C TRP A 159 32.94 -21.72 19.83
N ARG A 160 33.10 -21.64 21.17
CA ARG A 160 32.00 -21.39 22.12
C ARG A 160 31.36 -20.03 21.90
N GLU A 161 32.17 -18.99 21.67
CA GLU A 161 31.69 -17.64 21.36
C GLU A 161 30.94 -17.61 20.02
N VAL A 162 31.47 -18.31 19.02
CA VAL A 162 30.90 -18.36 17.68
C VAL A 162 29.54 -19.07 17.69
N LEU A 163 29.46 -20.23 18.35
CA LEU A 163 28.23 -21.01 18.43
C LEU A 163 27.14 -20.31 19.24
N ALA A 164 27.50 -19.66 20.35
CA ALA A 164 26.55 -18.90 21.16
C ALA A 164 25.94 -17.72 20.37
N VAL A 165 26.77 -16.94 19.67
CA VAL A 165 26.29 -15.82 18.83
C VAL A 165 25.36 -16.30 17.72
N LEU A 166 25.69 -17.42 17.06
CA LEU A 166 24.90 -17.94 15.94
C LEU A 166 23.60 -18.62 16.38
N ALA A 167 23.61 -19.34 17.50
CA ALA A 167 22.41 -19.91 18.10
C ALA A 167 21.45 -18.80 18.54
N PHE A 168 21.97 -17.74 19.17
CA PHE A 168 21.17 -16.61 19.66
C PHE A 168 20.56 -15.79 18.53
N THR A 169 21.30 -15.62 17.43
CA THR A 169 20.85 -14.89 16.23
C THR A 169 20.04 -15.76 15.26
N ARG A 170 19.76 -17.02 15.63
CA ARG A 170 19.08 -18.01 14.77
C ARG A 170 19.75 -18.18 13.39
N CYS A 171 21.04 -17.86 13.29
CA CYS A 171 21.83 -18.07 12.08
C CYS A 171 22.34 -19.51 11.97
N LEU A 172 22.15 -20.30 13.02
CA LEU A 172 22.39 -21.74 13.07
C LEU A 172 21.07 -22.49 12.95
N ALA A 173 20.91 -23.25 11.87
CA ALA A 173 19.75 -24.12 11.70
C ALA A 173 20.04 -25.49 12.33
N GLY A 174 19.27 -25.88 13.34
CA GLY A 174 19.15 -27.30 13.72
C GLY A 174 18.34 -28.03 12.65
N ALA A 175 18.78 -29.23 12.28
CA ALA A 175 18.27 -30.04 11.16
C ALA A 175 16.78 -30.48 11.25
N ALA A 176 15.86 -29.53 11.29
CA ALA A 176 14.52 -29.66 10.70
C ALA A 176 14.47 -29.03 9.29
N ALA A 177 15.53 -28.32 8.88
CA ALA A 177 15.79 -28.02 7.48
C ALA A 177 16.21 -29.32 6.78
N ALA A 178 15.55 -29.65 5.66
CA ALA A 178 15.73 -30.89 4.92
C ALA A 178 17.22 -31.25 4.71
N PRO A 179 17.57 -32.55 4.76
CA PRO A 179 18.95 -33.00 4.62
C PRO A 179 19.55 -32.50 3.32
N ILE A 180 20.73 -31.88 3.42
CA ILE A 180 21.57 -31.56 2.27
C ILE A 180 21.96 -32.90 1.63
N GLY A 181 21.36 -33.20 0.48
CA GLY A 181 21.51 -34.49 -0.22
C GLY A 181 20.19 -35.14 -0.64
N ALA A 182 19.04 -34.68 -0.13
CA ALA A 182 17.79 -34.92 -0.85
C ALA A 182 17.88 -34.10 -2.15
N GLU A 183 18.01 -34.79 -3.28
CA GLU A 183 17.83 -34.20 -4.60
C GLU A 183 16.55 -33.35 -4.51
N PRO A 184 16.62 -32.02 -4.69
CA PRO A 184 15.45 -31.18 -4.56
C PRO A 184 14.41 -31.79 -5.47
N ALA A 185 13.26 -32.20 -4.89
CA ALA A 185 12.15 -32.73 -5.67
C ALA A 185 12.00 -31.79 -6.87
N PRO A 186 12.13 -32.30 -8.12
CA PRO A 186 12.36 -31.47 -9.29
C PRO A 186 11.35 -30.33 -9.22
N GLU A 187 11.88 -29.10 -9.09
CA GLU A 187 11.03 -27.92 -8.94
C GLU A 187 9.98 -28.03 -10.03
N PRO A 188 8.68 -28.06 -9.69
CA PRO A 188 7.63 -28.21 -10.68
C PRO A 188 7.90 -27.15 -11.73
N PRO A 189 8.12 -27.52 -13.02
CA PRO A 189 8.84 -26.70 -13.97
C PRO A 189 8.30 -25.27 -13.97
N GLU A 190 9.04 -24.38 -13.31
CA GLU A 190 8.61 -23.03 -12.93
C GLU A 190 8.34 -22.15 -14.18
N ASN A 191 8.82 -22.61 -15.34
CA ASN A 191 8.99 -21.79 -16.53
C ASN A 191 7.97 -22.00 -17.66
N ALA A 192 7.13 -23.04 -17.65
CA ALA A 192 6.29 -23.31 -18.82
C ALA A 192 4.95 -22.54 -18.83
N ARG A 193 4.34 -22.26 -17.66
CA ARG A 193 3.03 -21.58 -17.59
C ARG A 193 3.11 -20.08 -17.29
N GLN A 194 4.20 -19.60 -16.69
CA GLN A 194 4.34 -18.18 -16.33
C GLN A 194 4.65 -17.27 -17.53
N GLY A 195 5.14 -17.80 -18.67
CA GLY A 195 5.61 -17.00 -19.79
C GLY A 195 4.54 -16.17 -20.51
N ARG A 196 3.33 -16.72 -20.72
CA ARG A 196 2.28 -16.05 -21.53
C ARG A 196 1.42 -15.05 -20.77
N ALA A 197 1.10 -15.31 -19.49
CA ALA A 197 0.35 -14.36 -18.66
C ALA A 197 1.17 -13.12 -18.27
N ARG A 198 2.49 -13.16 -18.46
CA ARG A 198 3.46 -12.17 -17.99
C ARG A 198 3.22 -10.75 -18.52
N TYR A 199 2.67 -10.61 -19.72
CA TYR A 199 2.50 -9.32 -20.39
C TYR A 199 1.04 -9.02 -20.72
N PHE A 200 0.08 -9.72 -20.12
CA PHE A 200 -1.33 -9.53 -20.45
C PHE A 200 -1.82 -8.11 -20.10
N TYR A 201 -1.12 -7.37 -19.22
CA TYR A 201 -1.37 -5.94 -18.97
C TYR A 201 -1.09 -5.06 -20.20
N ALA A 202 -0.37 -5.55 -21.20
CA ALA A 202 -0.24 -4.88 -22.49
C ALA A 202 -1.54 -4.93 -23.29
N ALA A 203 -2.39 -5.95 -23.10
CA ALA A 203 -3.70 -6.02 -23.77
C ALA A 203 -4.63 -4.88 -23.32
N PHE A 204 -4.42 -4.32 -22.12
CA PHE A 204 -5.14 -3.15 -21.63
C PHE A 204 -4.89 -1.90 -22.50
N VAL A 205 -3.76 -1.83 -23.21
CA VAL A 205 -3.48 -0.75 -24.18
C VAL A 205 -4.49 -0.76 -25.34
N LEU A 206 -5.12 -1.90 -25.66
CA LEU A 206 -6.18 -1.95 -26.66
C LEU A 206 -7.40 -1.11 -26.28
N ALA A 207 -7.60 -0.83 -24.98
CA ALA A 207 -8.63 0.10 -24.52
C ALA A 207 -8.36 1.55 -24.95
N LEU A 208 -7.15 1.89 -25.42
CA LEU A 208 -6.87 3.20 -26.02
C LEU A 208 -7.31 3.29 -27.49
N ALA A 209 -7.64 2.19 -28.15
CA ALA A 209 -7.97 2.21 -29.57
C ALA A 209 -9.16 3.12 -29.92
N PRO A 210 -10.27 3.15 -29.14
CA PRO A 210 -11.36 4.09 -29.42
C PRO A 210 -10.94 5.55 -29.26
N LEU A 211 -10.08 5.84 -28.27
CA LEU A 211 -9.57 7.19 -28.05
C LEU A 211 -8.56 7.61 -29.14
N ALA A 212 -7.70 6.69 -29.60
CA ALA A 212 -6.81 6.94 -30.74
C ALA A 212 -7.62 7.22 -32.00
N TRP A 213 -8.70 6.46 -32.20
CA TRP A 213 -9.61 6.66 -33.32
C TRP A 213 -10.30 8.02 -33.27
N SER A 214 -10.77 8.47 -32.10
CA SER A 214 -11.42 9.78 -31.96
C SER A 214 -10.47 10.94 -32.22
N VAL A 215 -9.16 10.78 -32.00
CA VAL A 215 -8.16 11.81 -32.32
C VAL A 215 -7.92 11.97 -33.82
N VAL A 216 -8.02 10.87 -34.59
CA VAL A 216 -7.74 10.87 -36.03
C VAL A 216 -8.97 11.23 -36.87
N ARG A 217 -10.16 10.96 -36.33
CA ARG A 217 -11.42 11.29 -37.00
C ARG A 217 -11.74 12.78 -36.81
N ASP A 218 -12.32 13.40 -37.84
CA ASP A 218 -12.84 14.77 -37.73
C ASP A 218 -13.80 14.88 -36.54
N VAL A 219 -13.65 15.98 -35.79
CA VAL A 219 -14.43 16.29 -34.59
C VAL A 219 -15.91 16.14 -34.90
N ASP A 220 -16.65 15.41 -34.06
CA ASP A 220 -18.11 15.29 -34.18
C ASP A 220 -18.71 16.71 -34.18
N ASP A 221 -19.15 17.17 -35.35
CA ASP A 221 -19.72 18.50 -35.51
C ASP A 221 -21.15 18.53 -34.96
N THR A 222 -21.21 18.48 -33.64
CA THR A 222 -22.45 18.55 -32.87
C THR A 222 -23.19 19.84 -33.20
N ALA A 223 -22.47 20.94 -33.46
CA ALA A 223 -23.06 22.22 -33.81
C ALA A 223 -23.77 22.13 -35.18
N ASP A 224 -23.12 21.58 -36.20
CA ASP A 224 -23.71 21.37 -37.52
C ASP A 224 -24.91 20.43 -37.46
N ARG A 225 -24.82 19.34 -36.68
CA ARG A 225 -25.93 18.39 -36.50
C ARG A 225 -27.13 19.01 -35.77
N VAL A 226 -26.87 19.87 -34.78
CA VAL A 226 -27.92 20.67 -34.12
C VAL A 226 -28.54 21.66 -35.12
N ALA A 227 -27.74 22.35 -35.93
CA ALA A 227 -28.22 23.28 -36.94
C ALA A 227 -29.02 22.58 -38.06
N GLU A 228 -28.58 21.42 -38.51
CA GLU A 228 -29.33 20.56 -39.44
C GLU A 228 -30.67 20.13 -38.83
N THR A 229 -30.66 19.68 -37.58
CA THR A 229 -31.88 19.27 -36.87
C THR A 229 -32.85 20.45 -36.71
N ALA A 230 -32.36 21.65 -36.41
CA ALA A 230 -33.18 22.86 -36.32
C ALA A 230 -33.76 23.29 -37.68
N ARG A 231 -33.04 23.07 -38.78
CA ARG A 231 -33.58 23.29 -40.13
C ARG A 231 -34.70 22.30 -40.47
N ALA A 232 -34.60 21.07 -39.99
CA ALA A 232 -35.59 20.02 -40.25
C ALA A 232 -36.81 20.04 -39.30
N ASN A 233 -36.72 20.71 -38.14
CA ASN A 233 -37.77 20.72 -37.12
C ASN A 233 -38.02 22.14 -36.59
N GLU A 234 -39.13 22.75 -37.01
CA GLU A 234 -39.50 24.11 -36.64
C GLU A 234 -39.74 24.27 -35.13
N GLY A 235 -40.37 23.28 -34.47
CA GLY A 235 -40.62 23.34 -33.02
C GLY A 235 -39.32 23.38 -32.21
N PHE A 236 -38.34 22.55 -32.57
CA PHE A 236 -37.01 22.56 -31.98
C PHE A 236 -36.27 23.87 -32.22
N ARG A 237 -36.33 24.41 -33.45
CA ARG A 237 -35.74 25.72 -33.79
C ARG A 237 -36.33 26.84 -32.94
N SER A 238 -37.65 26.90 -32.81
CA SER A 238 -38.33 27.91 -32.00
C SER A 238 -38.00 27.78 -30.50
N LEU A 239 -37.79 26.57 -29.99
CA LEU A 239 -37.31 26.36 -28.62
C LEU A 239 -35.86 26.84 -28.44
N LEU A 240 -34.99 26.56 -29.41
CA LEU A 240 -33.58 26.98 -29.39
C LEU A 240 -33.44 28.51 -29.46
N GLU A 241 -34.19 29.17 -30.35
CA GLU A 241 -34.20 30.63 -30.52
C GLU A 241 -34.70 31.37 -29.27
N ARG A 242 -35.58 30.75 -28.47
CA ARG A 242 -36.03 31.31 -27.19
C ARG A 242 -34.92 31.34 -26.12
N GLY A 243 -33.90 30.48 -26.23
CA GLY A 243 -32.73 30.46 -25.36
C GLY A 243 -32.97 30.08 -23.89
N ASN A 244 -34.22 29.81 -23.49
CA ASN A 244 -34.59 29.47 -22.10
C ASN A 244 -35.27 28.10 -21.96
N ALA A 245 -35.37 27.32 -23.04
CA ALA A 245 -35.94 25.99 -23.02
C ALA A 245 -35.00 25.02 -22.27
N SER A 246 -35.59 24.19 -21.41
CA SER A 246 -34.85 23.09 -20.78
C SER A 246 -34.47 22.03 -21.81
N ASN A 247 -33.41 21.25 -21.53
CA ASN A 247 -33.02 20.11 -22.38
C ASN A 247 -34.20 19.14 -22.60
N ALA A 248 -35.00 18.87 -21.57
CA ALA A 248 -36.16 17.99 -21.69
C ALA A 248 -37.20 18.53 -22.69
N GLU A 249 -37.50 19.84 -22.67
CA GLU A 249 -38.41 20.47 -23.63
C GLU A 249 -37.83 20.46 -25.05
N LEU A 250 -36.53 20.74 -25.19
CA LEU A 250 -35.81 20.68 -26.46
C LEU A 250 -35.93 19.29 -27.09
N PHE A 251 -35.60 18.23 -26.36
CA PHE A 251 -35.67 16.87 -26.90
C PHE A 251 -37.11 16.36 -27.04
N ALA A 252 -38.07 16.82 -26.23
CA ALA A 252 -39.48 16.44 -26.40
C ALA A 252 -40.07 16.92 -27.74
N ALA A 253 -39.50 17.97 -28.35
CA ALA A 253 -39.91 18.46 -29.67
C ALA A 253 -39.32 17.64 -30.84
N LEU A 254 -38.36 16.75 -30.58
CA LEU A 254 -37.67 15.96 -31.60
C LEU A 254 -38.25 14.54 -31.74
N PRO A 255 -38.30 13.98 -32.96
CA PRO A 255 -38.63 12.57 -33.14
C PRO A 255 -37.61 11.70 -32.40
N GLU A 256 -38.09 10.69 -31.68
CA GLU A 256 -37.28 9.79 -30.82
C GLU A 256 -36.46 10.50 -29.71
N GLY A 257 -36.68 11.81 -29.50
CA GLY A 257 -35.97 12.61 -28.52
C GLY A 257 -34.48 12.76 -28.79
N LYS A 258 -34.05 12.88 -30.06
CA LYS A 258 -32.63 13.03 -30.41
C LYS A 258 -32.42 13.87 -31.67
N ILE A 259 -31.24 14.49 -31.76
CA ILE A 259 -30.79 15.17 -32.98
C ILE A 259 -30.35 14.16 -34.05
N VAL A 260 -30.23 14.62 -35.30
CA VAL A 260 -29.70 13.81 -36.41
C VAL A 260 -28.34 13.22 -36.04
N GLY A 261 -28.14 11.93 -36.29
CA GLY A 261 -26.88 11.21 -36.03
C GLY A 261 -26.64 10.80 -34.56
N ALA A 262 -27.49 11.20 -33.61
CA ALA A 262 -27.31 10.81 -32.22
C ALA A 262 -27.62 9.33 -32.02
N ALA A 263 -26.80 8.63 -31.22
CA ALA A 263 -26.93 7.19 -31.04
C ALA A 263 -28.17 6.80 -30.24
N LEU A 264 -28.45 7.55 -29.16
CA LEU A 264 -29.53 7.26 -28.22
C LEU A 264 -30.48 8.44 -28.07
N GLY A 265 -31.77 8.17 -27.84
CA GLY A 265 -32.76 9.17 -27.42
C GLY A 265 -32.48 9.74 -26.03
N TYR A 266 -32.93 10.96 -25.74
CA TYR A 266 -32.73 11.66 -24.46
C TYR A 266 -33.15 10.82 -23.23
N HIS A 267 -34.32 10.18 -23.29
CA HIS A 267 -34.83 9.31 -22.24
C HIS A 267 -34.42 7.82 -22.37
N SER A 268 -33.50 7.51 -23.28
CA SER A 268 -33.04 6.14 -23.51
C SER A 268 -32.36 5.56 -22.29
N ARG A 269 -32.63 4.29 -22.00
CA ARG A 269 -31.93 3.50 -20.97
C ARG A 269 -30.83 2.61 -21.55
N TRP A 270 -30.60 2.64 -22.86
CA TRP A 270 -29.63 1.76 -23.52
C TRP A 270 -28.17 2.03 -23.09
N HIS A 271 -27.85 3.21 -22.56
CA HIS A 271 -26.53 3.49 -21.99
C HIS A 271 -26.17 2.54 -20.81
N TRP A 272 -27.16 1.99 -20.10
CA TRP A 272 -26.92 0.96 -19.09
C TRP A 272 -26.37 -0.34 -19.68
N LEU A 273 -26.72 -0.68 -20.93
CA LEU A 273 -26.16 -1.83 -21.61
C LEU A 273 -24.68 -1.64 -21.92
N PHE A 274 -24.27 -0.42 -22.32
CA PHE A 274 -22.85 -0.08 -22.47
C PHE A 274 -22.11 -0.23 -21.14
N GLY A 275 -22.67 0.31 -20.04
CA GLY A 275 -22.11 0.14 -18.70
C GLY A 275 -21.96 -1.33 -18.28
N LEU A 276 -23.00 -2.16 -18.50
CA LEU A 276 -22.95 -3.59 -18.23
C LEU A 276 -21.88 -4.28 -19.10
N GLY A 277 -21.79 -3.94 -20.38
CA GLY A 277 -20.77 -4.43 -21.30
C GLY A 277 -19.36 -4.13 -20.79
N SER A 278 -19.10 -2.90 -20.35
CA SER A 278 -17.83 -2.51 -19.73
C SER A 278 -17.50 -3.33 -18.50
N VAL A 279 -18.46 -3.54 -17.59
CA VAL A 279 -18.25 -4.38 -16.40
C VAL A 279 -17.82 -5.79 -16.79
N VAL A 280 -18.51 -6.41 -17.75
CA VAL A 280 -18.18 -7.76 -18.23
C VAL A 280 -16.79 -7.79 -18.84
N VAL A 281 -16.47 -6.88 -19.76
CA VAL A 281 -15.16 -6.81 -20.42
C VAL A 281 -14.04 -6.58 -19.40
N MET A 282 -14.22 -5.66 -18.46
CA MET A 282 -13.21 -5.36 -17.45
C MET A 282 -13.00 -6.52 -16.48
N LEU A 283 -14.06 -7.22 -16.06
CA LEU A 283 -13.95 -8.41 -15.22
C LEU A 283 -13.24 -9.55 -15.95
N LEU A 284 -13.58 -9.80 -17.22
CA LEU A 284 -12.88 -10.79 -18.04
C LEU A 284 -11.40 -10.44 -18.17
N ALA A 285 -11.08 -9.17 -18.43
CA ALA A 285 -9.71 -8.70 -18.51
C ALA A 285 -8.96 -8.92 -17.18
N MET A 286 -9.58 -8.62 -16.03
CA MET A 286 -9.00 -8.90 -14.71
C MET A 286 -8.78 -10.40 -14.45
N VAL A 287 -9.74 -11.25 -14.82
CA VAL A 287 -9.62 -12.72 -14.68
C VAL A 287 -8.52 -13.29 -15.57
N CYS A 288 -8.30 -12.71 -16.75
CA CYS A 288 -7.22 -13.11 -17.65
C CYS A 288 -5.86 -12.54 -17.23
N LEU A 289 -5.82 -11.35 -16.61
CA LEU A 289 -4.59 -10.70 -16.15
C LEU A 289 -3.97 -11.38 -14.94
N PHE A 290 -4.78 -11.85 -14.00
CA PHE A 290 -4.31 -12.28 -12.68
C PHE A 290 -4.64 -13.76 -12.44
N GLU A 291 -3.67 -14.48 -11.90
CA GLU A 291 -3.78 -15.91 -11.65
C GLU A 291 -4.97 -16.22 -10.72
N ARG A 292 -5.69 -17.30 -11.03
CA ARG A 292 -6.83 -17.77 -10.23
C ARG A 292 -6.37 -18.03 -8.79
N GLY A 293 -7.01 -17.37 -7.83
CA GLY A 293 -6.81 -17.63 -6.40
C GLY A 293 -6.48 -16.39 -5.56
N GLU A 294 -6.08 -15.29 -6.19
CA GLU A 294 -5.61 -14.12 -5.45
C GLU A 294 -6.74 -13.21 -4.95
N ALA A 295 -7.83 -13.05 -5.70
CA ALA A 295 -8.98 -12.27 -5.26
C ALA A 295 -10.30 -13.02 -5.52
N LYS A 296 -11.20 -13.03 -4.53
CA LYS A 296 -12.55 -13.58 -4.71
C LYS A 296 -13.37 -12.60 -5.57
N LEU A 297 -14.05 -13.09 -6.60
CA LEU A 297 -14.89 -12.28 -7.50
C LEU A 297 -15.86 -11.36 -6.73
N ARG A 298 -16.51 -11.87 -5.68
CA ARG A 298 -17.40 -11.09 -4.80
C ARG A 298 -16.74 -9.86 -4.19
N SER A 299 -15.45 -9.93 -3.89
CA SER A 299 -14.70 -8.83 -3.29
C SER A 299 -14.34 -7.78 -4.34
N LEU A 300 -14.00 -8.21 -5.55
CA LEU A 300 -13.77 -7.30 -6.68
C LEU A 300 -15.06 -6.57 -7.08
N LEU A 301 -16.17 -7.30 -7.20
CA LEU A 301 -17.49 -6.71 -7.42
C LEU A 301 -17.84 -5.73 -6.29
N GLY A 302 -17.62 -6.11 -5.03
CA GLY A 302 -17.86 -5.23 -3.89
C GLY A 302 -17.04 -3.94 -3.93
N ALA A 303 -15.77 -4.00 -4.33
CA ALA A 303 -14.92 -2.82 -4.48
C ALA A 303 -15.44 -1.87 -5.58
N GLY A 304 -15.76 -2.42 -6.76
CA GLY A 304 -16.33 -1.64 -7.86
C GLY A 304 -17.73 -1.08 -7.57
N LEU A 305 -18.61 -1.86 -6.93
CA LEU A 305 -19.94 -1.40 -6.55
C LEU A 305 -19.85 -0.26 -5.53
N PHE A 306 -18.95 -0.39 -4.56
CA PHE A 306 -18.76 0.64 -3.54
C PHE A 306 -18.36 1.98 -4.17
N THR A 307 -17.37 2.00 -5.06
CA THR A 307 -16.93 3.25 -5.69
C THR A 307 -17.94 3.78 -6.69
N GLY A 308 -18.54 2.92 -7.50
CA GLY A 308 -19.56 3.31 -8.48
C GLY A 308 -20.88 3.79 -7.87
N THR A 309 -21.15 3.49 -6.59
CA THR A 309 -22.38 3.95 -5.91
C THR A 309 -22.06 4.91 -4.77
N VAL A 310 -21.62 4.39 -3.63
CA VAL A 310 -21.30 5.17 -2.42
C VAL A 310 -20.23 6.23 -2.72
N GLY A 311 -19.22 5.88 -3.50
CA GLY A 311 -18.17 6.83 -3.90
C GLY A 311 -18.72 8.02 -4.70
N ILE A 312 -19.49 7.77 -5.75
CA ILE A 312 -20.12 8.83 -6.56
C ILE A 312 -21.08 9.67 -5.73
N LEU A 313 -21.93 9.06 -4.90
CA LEU A 313 -22.84 9.79 -4.02
C LEU A 313 -22.09 10.68 -3.03
N LEU A 314 -20.97 10.20 -2.50
CA LEU A 314 -20.10 10.97 -1.62
C LEU A 314 -19.52 12.19 -2.36
N LEU A 315 -19.06 12.02 -3.61
CA LEU A 315 -18.55 13.13 -4.42
C LEU A 315 -19.62 14.18 -4.72
N ILE A 316 -20.83 13.76 -5.09
CA ILE A 316 -21.96 14.68 -5.31
C ILE A 316 -22.27 15.44 -4.03
N ALA A 317 -22.33 14.76 -2.88
CA ALA A 317 -22.54 15.42 -1.59
C ALA A 317 -21.43 16.43 -1.27
N PHE A 318 -20.17 16.10 -1.56
CA PHE A 318 -19.05 17.03 -1.41
C PHE A 318 -19.16 18.25 -2.34
N GLN A 319 -19.58 18.06 -3.59
CA GLN A 319 -19.78 19.16 -4.54
C GLN A 319 -20.90 20.10 -4.08
N ILE A 320 -22.05 19.55 -3.65
CA ILE A 320 -23.18 20.33 -3.11
C ILE A 320 -22.73 21.10 -1.86
N ALA A 321 -22.02 20.45 -0.94
CA ALA A 321 -21.51 21.11 0.26
C ALA A 321 -20.51 22.22 -0.07
N ALA A 322 -19.65 22.00 -1.06
CA ALA A 322 -18.68 22.97 -1.51
C ALA A 322 -19.35 24.20 -2.15
N GLU A 323 -20.35 23.99 -3.00
CA GLU A 323 -21.16 25.06 -3.58
C GLU A 323 -21.87 25.87 -2.49
N ALA A 324 -22.58 25.19 -1.59
CA ALA A 324 -23.28 25.82 -0.47
C ALA A 324 -22.36 26.64 0.46
N SER A 325 -21.09 26.24 0.58
CA SER A 325 -20.09 26.94 1.41
C SER A 325 -19.58 28.26 0.83
N THR A 326 -19.78 28.51 -0.47
CA THR A 326 -19.18 29.66 -1.18
C THR A 326 -19.69 31.01 -0.66
N GLY A 327 -20.94 31.06 -0.22
CA GLY A 327 -21.59 32.27 0.32
C GLY A 327 -21.35 32.55 1.82
N LEU A 328 -20.74 31.61 2.56
CA LEU A 328 -20.57 31.76 4.01
C LEU A 328 -19.27 32.52 4.33
N ARG A 329 -19.38 33.61 5.11
CA ARG A 329 -18.22 34.30 5.70
C ARG A 329 -17.76 33.52 6.93
N MET A 330 -16.60 32.87 6.84
CA MET A 330 -16.05 32.11 7.95
C MET A 330 -15.07 32.95 8.78
N VAL A 331 -15.32 33.02 10.08
CA VAL A 331 -14.43 33.68 11.06
C VAL A 331 -14.09 32.65 12.13
N GLY A 332 -12.84 32.18 12.19
CA GLY A 332 -12.35 31.27 13.23
C GLY A 332 -11.23 30.33 12.78
N LEU A 333 -10.39 29.89 13.73
CA LEU A 333 -9.25 28.98 13.50
C LEU A 333 -9.48 27.55 14.05
N GLY A 334 -10.73 27.20 14.37
CA GLY A 334 -11.07 25.88 14.89
C GLY A 334 -11.04 24.77 13.84
N LEU A 335 -11.03 23.50 14.28
CA LEU A 335 -11.06 22.31 13.42
C LEU A 335 -12.19 22.35 12.36
N TRP A 336 -13.40 22.77 12.77
CA TRP A 336 -14.54 22.92 11.86
C TRP A 336 -14.33 23.98 10.79
N SER A 337 -13.71 25.11 11.16
CA SER A 337 -13.31 26.14 10.19
C SER A 337 -12.31 25.57 9.20
N MET A 338 -11.28 24.83 9.65
CA MET A 338 -10.32 24.19 8.76
C MET A 338 -10.99 23.20 7.78
N LEU A 339 -11.92 22.37 8.25
CA LEU A 339 -12.66 21.44 7.38
C LEU A 339 -13.49 22.18 6.33
N LEU A 340 -14.18 23.24 6.72
CA LEU A 340 -14.93 24.07 5.79
C LEU A 340 -14.02 24.81 4.80
N HIS A 341 -12.81 25.21 5.21
CA HIS A 341 -11.82 25.80 4.29
C HIS A 341 -11.36 24.76 3.25
N ILE A 342 -11.14 23.51 3.65
CA ILE A 342 -10.82 22.42 2.73
C ILE A 342 -11.96 22.22 1.72
N VAL A 343 -13.20 22.13 2.20
CA VAL A 343 -14.40 22.01 1.34
C VAL A 343 -14.51 23.18 0.36
N ARG A 344 -14.26 24.41 0.83
CA ARG A 344 -14.29 25.62 -0.01
C ARG A 344 -13.18 25.64 -1.07
N ILE A 345 -11.97 25.21 -0.72
CA ILE A 345 -10.84 25.10 -1.66
C ILE A 345 -11.17 24.08 -2.75
N ILE A 346 -11.80 22.96 -2.39
CA ILE A 346 -12.28 21.97 -3.34
C ILE A 346 -13.35 22.61 -4.26
N GLY A 347 -14.35 23.29 -3.71
CA GLY A 347 -15.39 23.98 -4.50
C GLY A 347 -14.84 25.01 -5.46
N PHE A 348 -13.92 25.85 -4.99
CA PHE A 348 -13.19 26.80 -5.83
C PHE A 348 -12.43 26.10 -6.96
N SER A 349 -11.79 24.96 -6.67
CA SER A 349 -11.07 24.17 -7.67
C SER A 349 -12.03 23.58 -8.72
N TYR A 350 -13.22 23.13 -8.32
CA TYR A 350 -14.28 22.69 -9.25
C TYR A 350 -14.76 23.81 -10.16
N GLN A 351 -15.03 24.98 -9.61
CA GLN A 351 -15.41 26.15 -10.42
C GLN A 351 -14.29 26.53 -11.40
N ALA A 352 -13.04 26.51 -10.94
CA ALA A 352 -11.89 26.77 -11.80
C ALA A 352 -11.75 25.74 -12.95
N ALA A 353 -12.06 24.47 -12.65
CA ALA A 353 -12.05 23.37 -13.61
C ALA A 353 -13.15 23.53 -14.68
N LEU A 354 -14.36 23.95 -14.30
CA LEU A 354 -15.52 24.00 -15.19
C LEU A 354 -15.71 25.32 -15.93
N ASP A 355 -15.19 26.44 -15.40
CA ASP A 355 -15.37 27.75 -16.03
C ASP A 355 -14.62 27.82 -17.38
N PRO A 356 -15.33 28.02 -18.50
CA PRO A 356 -14.74 28.04 -19.85
C PRO A 356 -13.77 29.20 -20.06
N SER A 357 -13.90 30.30 -19.29
CA SER A 357 -13.06 31.50 -19.41
C SER A 357 -11.68 31.36 -18.80
N ASN A 358 -11.47 30.38 -17.91
CA ASN A 358 -10.18 30.16 -17.29
C ASN A 358 -9.11 29.82 -18.33
N GLY A 359 -7.83 29.92 -17.94
CA GLY A 359 -6.70 29.47 -18.76
C GLY A 359 -6.28 28.01 -18.47
N LEU A 360 -5.33 27.48 -19.25
CA LEU A 360 -4.83 26.11 -19.12
C LEU A 360 -4.40 25.77 -17.69
N LEU A 361 -3.59 26.64 -17.06
CA LEU A 361 -3.05 26.41 -15.72
C LEU A 361 -4.13 26.40 -14.63
N ALA A 362 -5.07 27.34 -14.68
CA ALA A 362 -6.18 27.40 -13.71
C ALA A 362 -7.08 26.17 -13.82
N SER A 363 -7.40 25.74 -15.05
CA SER A 363 -8.15 24.49 -15.27
C SER A 363 -7.36 23.27 -14.81
N PHE A 364 -6.04 23.21 -15.08
CA PHE A 364 -5.18 22.11 -14.61
C PHE A 364 -5.16 21.98 -13.08
N LEU A 365 -4.99 23.09 -12.37
CA LEU A 365 -5.04 23.09 -10.91
C LEU A 365 -6.44 22.73 -10.41
N GLY A 366 -7.49 23.24 -11.07
CA GLY A 366 -8.88 22.92 -10.75
C GLY A 366 -9.20 21.44 -10.88
N PHE A 367 -8.89 20.83 -12.03
CA PHE A 367 -9.09 19.41 -12.28
C PHE A 367 -8.19 18.55 -11.39
N THR A 368 -6.94 18.93 -11.12
CA THR A 368 -6.04 18.12 -10.27
C THR A 368 -6.43 18.15 -8.79
N LEU A 369 -6.68 19.34 -8.23
CA LEU A 369 -6.90 19.54 -6.79
C LEU A 369 -8.38 19.44 -6.39
N GLY A 370 -9.30 19.70 -7.32
CA GLY A 370 -10.74 19.54 -7.11
C GLY A 370 -11.20 18.13 -7.48
N VAL A 371 -11.30 17.87 -8.79
CA VAL A 371 -11.85 16.61 -9.34
C VAL A 371 -10.93 15.43 -9.00
N GLY A 372 -9.71 15.44 -9.52
CA GLY A 372 -8.71 14.38 -9.40
C GLY A 372 -8.45 13.99 -7.94
N LEU A 373 -8.23 14.95 -7.04
CA LEU A 373 -8.03 14.65 -5.61
C LEU A 373 -9.19 13.84 -5.03
N CYS A 374 -10.42 14.33 -5.18
CA CYS A 374 -11.59 13.71 -4.57
C CYS A 374 -11.86 12.34 -5.18
N GLU A 375 -11.74 12.23 -6.50
CA GLU A 375 -11.98 10.99 -7.21
C GLU A 375 -10.93 9.91 -6.92
N GLU A 376 -9.64 10.24 -7.02
CA GLU A 376 -8.58 9.25 -6.81
C GLU A 376 -8.55 8.75 -5.37
N VAL A 377 -8.80 9.63 -4.38
CA VAL A 377 -8.93 9.20 -2.98
C VAL A 377 -10.12 8.27 -2.79
N THR A 378 -11.26 8.57 -3.42
CA THR A 378 -12.46 7.71 -3.37
C THR A 378 -12.18 6.33 -3.98
N LYS A 379 -11.49 6.27 -5.12
CA LYS A 379 -11.07 5.03 -5.79
C LYS A 379 -10.07 4.23 -4.95
N ALA A 380 -9.18 4.90 -4.22
CA ALA A 380 -8.17 4.23 -3.38
C ALA A 380 -8.74 3.66 -2.07
N LEU A 381 -9.90 4.15 -1.61
CA LEU A 381 -10.45 3.84 -0.28
C LEU A 381 -10.73 2.34 -0.04
N PRO A 382 -11.35 1.57 -0.97
CA PRO A 382 -11.54 0.13 -0.77
C PRO A 382 -10.23 -0.63 -0.59
N VAL A 383 -9.21 -0.27 -1.38
CA VAL A 383 -7.88 -0.88 -1.33
C VAL A 383 -7.20 -0.56 0.00
N PHE A 384 -7.25 0.71 0.40
CA PHE A 384 -6.69 1.18 1.67
C PHE A 384 -7.29 0.42 2.85
N VAL A 385 -8.62 0.34 2.93
CA VAL A 385 -9.32 -0.39 4.01
C VAL A 385 -8.96 -1.87 3.99
N ARG A 386 -8.87 -2.48 2.80
CA ARG A 386 -8.53 -3.90 2.65
C ARG A 386 -7.11 -4.22 3.10
N LEU A 387 -6.12 -3.39 2.73
CA LEU A 387 -4.71 -3.54 3.13
C LEU A 387 -4.51 -3.38 4.63
N ARG A 388 -5.32 -2.54 5.29
CA ARG A 388 -5.29 -2.38 6.74
C ARG A 388 -5.80 -3.58 7.51
N ARG A 389 -6.74 -4.32 6.92
CA ARG A 389 -7.37 -5.48 7.58
C ARG A 389 -6.55 -6.75 7.42
N ALA A 390 -5.92 -6.96 6.27
CA ALA A 390 -5.01 -8.07 6.09
C ALA A 390 -3.96 -7.77 5.01
N PRO A 391 -2.73 -8.30 5.16
CA PRO A 391 -1.71 -8.16 4.15
C PRO A 391 -2.18 -8.78 2.83
N LEU A 392 -1.93 -8.07 1.73
CA LEU A 392 -2.20 -8.53 0.38
C LEU A 392 -0.90 -8.71 -0.39
N GLY A 393 -0.91 -9.63 -1.36
CA GLY A 393 0.06 -9.66 -2.45
C GLY A 393 -0.12 -8.45 -3.39
N TRP A 394 0.92 -8.10 -4.15
CA TRP A 394 0.89 -6.91 -5.01
C TRP A 394 -0.13 -7.04 -6.13
N ARG A 395 -0.27 -8.26 -6.67
CA ARG A 395 -1.23 -8.59 -7.71
C ARG A 395 -2.67 -8.46 -7.20
N GLU A 396 -3.03 -9.13 -6.10
CA GLU A 396 -4.34 -8.94 -5.44
C GLU A 396 -4.62 -7.45 -5.20
N THR A 397 -3.64 -6.71 -4.67
CA THR A 397 -3.79 -5.27 -4.43
C THR A 397 -4.08 -4.49 -5.72
N SER A 398 -3.38 -4.82 -6.81
CA SER A 398 -3.59 -4.22 -8.14
C SER A 398 -4.98 -4.52 -8.69
N VAL A 399 -5.47 -5.76 -8.57
CA VAL A 399 -6.82 -6.15 -9.06
C VAL A 399 -7.91 -5.41 -8.29
N TRP A 400 -7.74 -5.23 -6.98
CA TRP A 400 -8.65 -4.42 -6.18
C TRP A 400 -8.68 -2.96 -6.66
N GLY A 401 -7.53 -2.38 -6.99
CA GLY A 401 -7.44 -1.06 -7.59
C GLY A 401 -8.14 -0.98 -8.95
N LEU A 402 -7.88 -1.93 -9.86
CA LEU A 402 -8.54 -2.02 -11.16
C LEU A 402 -10.07 -2.11 -11.03
N ALA A 403 -10.57 -2.99 -10.16
CA ALA A 403 -12.01 -3.16 -9.93
C ALA A 403 -12.66 -1.90 -9.36
N SER A 404 -11.98 -1.26 -8.40
CA SER A 404 -12.42 0.00 -7.79
C SER A 404 -12.51 1.14 -8.82
N GLY A 405 -11.47 1.32 -9.64
CA GLY A 405 -11.47 2.34 -10.70
C GLY A 405 -12.45 2.04 -11.84
N ALA A 406 -12.59 0.77 -12.24
CA ALA A 406 -13.57 0.37 -13.26
C ALA A 406 -15.02 0.66 -12.82
N GLY A 407 -15.35 0.32 -11.57
CA GLY A 407 -16.67 0.63 -11.00
C GLY A 407 -16.97 2.12 -10.99
N PHE A 408 -15.96 2.94 -10.66
CA PHE A 408 -16.05 4.39 -10.74
C PHE A 408 -16.30 4.87 -12.18
N GLY A 409 -15.46 4.46 -13.13
CA GLY A 409 -15.57 4.91 -14.53
C GLY A 409 -16.88 4.48 -15.20
N VAL A 410 -17.43 3.31 -14.85
CA VAL A 410 -18.75 2.88 -15.36
C VAL A 410 -19.86 3.77 -14.83
N ALA A 411 -19.87 4.06 -13.52
CA ALA A 411 -20.89 4.91 -12.92
C ALA A 411 -20.82 6.33 -13.46
N GLU A 412 -19.62 6.85 -13.65
CA GLU A 412 -19.39 8.14 -14.28
C GLU A 412 -19.87 8.13 -15.74
N GLY A 413 -19.51 7.11 -16.53
CA GLY A 413 -20.02 6.95 -17.90
C GLY A 413 -21.54 6.92 -18.00
N VAL A 414 -22.23 6.26 -17.06
CA VAL A 414 -23.70 6.26 -16.95
C VAL A 414 -24.22 7.65 -16.62
N HIS A 415 -23.63 8.33 -15.63
CA HIS A 415 -24.04 9.68 -15.24
C HIS A 415 -23.95 10.64 -16.44
N TYR A 416 -22.79 10.75 -17.08
CA TYR A 416 -22.58 11.60 -18.26
C TYR A 416 -23.50 11.22 -19.42
N SER A 417 -23.75 9.93 -19.62
CA SER A 417 -24.69 9.48 -20.65
C SER A 417 -26.09 10.03 -20.41
N SER A 418 -26.57 9.93 -19.17
CA SER A 418 -27.93 10.35 -18.79
C SER A 418 -28.11 11.87 -18.77
N THR A 419 -27.07 12.64 -18.47
CA THR A 419 -27.16 14.10 -18.28
C THR A 419 -26.68 14.91 -19.47
N MET A 420 -25.75 14.39 -20.27
CA MET A 420 -25.06 15.15 -21.32
C MET A 420 -25.04 14.49 -22.71
N TYR A 421 -25.02 13.15 -22.81
CA TYR A 421 -24.84 12.51 -24.13
C TYR A 421 -26.13 12.06 -24.79
N ASN A 422 -27.11 11.54 -24.04
CA ASN A 422 -28.35 11.07 -24.61
C ASN A 422 -29.06 12.20 -25.37
N GLY A 423 -29.49 11.92 -26.60
CA GLY A 423 -30.10 12.88 -27.51
C GLY A 423 -29.11 13.68 -28.35
N LEU A 424 -27.81 13.65 -28.03
CA LEU A 424 -26.76 14.47 -28.68
C LEU A 424 -25.64 13.63 -29.30
N ALA A 425 -25.02 12.77 -28.50
CA ALA A 425 -23.75 12.16 -28.86
C ALA A 425 -23.91 10.99 -29.85
N THR A 426 -22.88 10.82 -30.67
CA THR A 426 -22.68 9.68 -31.56
C THR A 426 -22.22 8.44 -30.80
N VAL A 427 -22.27 7.27 -31.45
CA VAL A 427 -21.96 5.97 -30.83
C VAL A 427 -20.51 5.88 -30.37
N ASP A 428 -19.58 6.51 -31.07
CA ASP A 428 -18.16 6.55 -30.74
C ASP A 428 -17.90 7.26 -29.41
N THR A 429 -18.66 8.31 -29.08
CA THR A 429 -18.59 8.93 -27.75
C THR A 429 -18.89 7.91 -26.64
N TYR A 430 -19.92 7.07 -26.81
CA TYR A 430 -20.23 6.00 -25.85
C TYR A 430 -19.12 4.96 -25.79
N VAL A 431 -18.53 4.56 -26.93
CA VAL A 431 -17.42 3.60 -26.95
C VAL A 431 -16.18 4.17 -26.24
N VAL A 432 -15.79 5.41 -26.52
CA VAL A 432 -14.67 6.07 -25.81
C VAL A 432 -14.95 6.12 -24.32
N ARG A 433 -16.16 6.53 -23.91
CA ARG A 433 -16.52 6.66 -22.50
C ARG A 433 -16.50 5.32 -21.76
N PHE A 434 -17.12 4.30 -22.34
CA PHE A 434 -17.32 3.01 -21.69
C PHE A 434 -16.14 2.05 -21.85
N VAL A 435 -15.23 2.29 -22.79
CA VAL A 435 -14.01 1.48 -22.97
C VAL A 435 -12.78 2.23 -22.48
N SER A 436 -12.43 3.35 -23.15
CA SER A 436 -11.20 4.09 -22.89
C SER A 436 -11.22 4.74 -21.51
N CYS A 437 -12.27 5.50 -21.16
CA CYS A 437 -12.31 6.19 -19.87
C CYS A 437 -12.41 5.19 -18.71
N VAL A 438 -13.27 4.16 -18.80
CA VAL A 438 -13.34 3.10 -17.77
C VAL A 438 -11.97 2.45 -17.53
N ALA A 439 -11.22 2.15 -18.59
CA ALA A 439 -9.87 1.61 -18.47
C ALA A 439 -8.90 2.62 -17.82
N LEU A 440 -8.98 3.91 -18.18
CA LEU A 440 -8.17 4.98 -17.57
C LEU A 440 -8.41 5.08 -16.05
N HIS A 441 -9.67 5.13 -15.61
CA HIS A 441 -10.00 5.11 -14.18
C HIS A 441 -9.46 3.85 -13.49
N ALA A 442 -9.58 2.68 -14.13
CA ALA A 442 -9.07 1.44 -13.60
C ALA A 442 -7.54 1.48 -13.40
N ILE A 443 -6.77 1.95 -14.39
CA ILE A 443 -5.30 1.95 -14.29
C ILE A 443 -4.77 3.02 -13.33
N TRP A 444 -5.45 4.17 -13.19
CA TRP A 444 -5.11 5.20 -12.22
C TRP A 444 -5.30 4.67 -10.79
N ALA A 445 -6.45 4.04 -10.53
CA ALA A 445 -6.74 3.40 -9.25
C ALA A 445 -5.78 2.23 -8.94
N ALA A 446 -5.43 1.41 -9.94
CA ALA A 446 -4.45 0.33 -9.81
C ALA A 446 -3.03 0.86 -9.50
N SER A 447 -2.65 1.99 -10.10
CA SER A 447 -1.38 2.65 -9.83
C SER A 447 -1.31 3.15 -8.39
N ALA A 448 -2.36 3.81 -7.90
CA ALA A 448 -2.46 4.21 -6.49
C ALA A 448 -2.41 3.00 -5.55
N ALA A 449 -3.12 1.93 -5.88
CA ALA A 449 -3.14 0.68 -5.13
C ALA A 449 -1.74 0.05 -4.98
N LEU A 450 -0.96 0.01 -6.06
CA LEU A 450 0.42 -0.48 -6.04
C LEU A 450 1.35 0.42 -5.21
N LEU A 451 1.14 1.74 -5.21
CA LEU A 451 1.91 2.64 -4.35
C LEU A 451 1.55 2.46 -2.86
N LEU A 452 0.28 2.26 -2.53
CA LEU A 452 -0.17 1.89 -1.18
C LEU A 452 0.43 0.55 -0.74
N HIS A 453 0.45 -0.44 -1.64
CA HIS A 453 1.02 -1.76 -1.38
C HIS A 453 2.47 -1.68 -0.88
N ARG A 454 3.29 -0.84 -1.51
CA ARG A 454 4.71 -0.67 -1.12
C ARG A 454 4.89 -0.05 0.26
N ARG A 455 3.84 0.52 0.83
CA ARG A 455 3.81 1.11 2.17
C ARG A 455 2.90 0.33 3.13
N ARG A 456 2.47 -0.89 2.76
CA ARG A 456 1.55 -1.72 3.54
C ARG A 456 1.99 -1.94 4.99
N ASP A 457 3.30 -2.07 5.25
CA ASP A 457 3.81 -2.29 6.61
C ASP A 457 3.72 -1.05 7.50
N VAL A 458 3.86 0.14 6.89
CA VAL A 458 3.65 1.42 7.59
C VAL A 458 2.14 1.61 7.82
N LEU A 459 1.34 1.29 6.82
CA LEU A 459 -0.12 1.38 6.87
C LEU A 459 -0.73 0.45 7.93
N ALA A 460 -0.22 -0.78 8.05
CA ALA A 460 -0.69 -1.77 9.03
C ALA A 460 -0.32 -1.38 10.47
N ARG A 461 0.87 -0.83 10.68
CA ARG A 461 1.36 -0.46 12.02
C ARG A 461 0.87 0.91 12.49
N SER A 462 0.57 1.82 11.58
CA SER A 462 0.20 3.18 11.95
C SER A 462 -1.22 3.26 12.51
N ARG A 463 -1.35 3.82 13.71
CA ARG A 463 -2.63 4.22 14.32
C ARG A 463 -3.01 5.68 14.07
N SER A 464 -2.12 6.46 13.44
CA SER A 464 -2.31 7.89 13.24
C SER A 464 -3.13 8.17 11.98
N VAL A 465 -4.28 8.84 12.15
CA VAL A 465 -5.14 9.30 11.05
C VAL A 465 -4.37 10.23 10.12
N TRP A 466 -3.50 11.09 10.64
CA TRP A 466 -2.66 11.97 9.83
C TRP A 466 -1.74 11.20 8.91
N MET A 467 -1.12 10.13 9.42
CA MET A 467 -0.28 9.26 8.57
C MET A 467 -1.11 8.57 7.49
N TRP A 468 -2.35 8.17 7.78
CA TRP A 468 -3.25 7.59 6.78
C TRP A 468 -3.57 8.57 5.67
N LEU A 469 -3.90 9.82 6.02
CA LEU A 469 -4.16 10.89 5.05
C LEU A 469 -2.92 11.14 4.18
N VAL A 470 -1.73 11.26 4.79
CA VAL A 470 -0.47 11.45 4.04
C VAL A 470 -0.18 10.28 3.09
N LEU A 471 -0.42 9.03 3.52
CA LEU A 471 -0.23 7.86 2.66
C LEU A 471 -1.21 7.83 1.49
N LEU A 472 -2.48 8.17 1.72
CA LEU A 472 -3.48 8.29 0.66
C LEU A 472 -3.11 9.39 -0.33
N LEU A 473 -2.76 10.59 0.15
CA LEU A 473 -2.36 11.70 -0.72
C LEU A 473 -1.12 11.35 -1.54
N ARG A 474 -0.10 10.75 -0.91
CA ARG A 474 1.13 10.35 -1.61
C ARG A 474 0.89 9.26 -2.65
N ALA A 475 0.02 8.29 -2.38
CA ALA A 475 -0.29 7.24 -3.34
C ALA A 475 -1.10 7.76 -4.54
N ASN A 476 -1.93 8.78 -4.33
CA ASN A 476 -2.78 9.35 -5.37
C ASN A 476 -2.16 10.53 -6.13
N ALA A 477 -1.09 11.15 -5.62
CA ALA A 477 -0.50 12.35 -6.23
C ALA A 477 -0.23 12.23 -7.74
N LEU A 478 0.36 11.11 -8.19
CA LEU A 478 0.64 10.89 -9.62
C LEU A 478 -0.65 10.61 -10.42
N PRO A 479 -1.52 9.65 -10.04
CA PRO A 479 -2.85 9.48 -10.66
C PRO A 479 -3.65 10.78 -10.77
N MET A 480 -3.68 11.60 -9.72
CA MET A 480 -4.40 12.88 -9.71
C MET A 480 -3.88 13.85 -10.77
N VAL A 481 -2.56 13.96 -10.91
CA VAL A 481 -1.93 14.85 -11.90
C VAL A 481 -2.19 14.35 -13.32
N LEU A 482 -2.10 13.04 -13.56
CA LEU A 482 -2.37 12.46 -14.88
C LEU A 482 -3.84 12.63 -15.27
N HIS A 483 -4.75 12.33 -14.34
CA HIS A 483 -6.18 12.51 -14.53
C HIS A 483 -6.54 13.98 -14.74
N GLY A 484 -6.09 14.89 -13.86
CA GLY A 484 -6.35 16.31 -14.03
C GLY A 484 -5.74 16.90 -15.31
N GLY A 485 -4.58 16.41 -15.72
CA GLY A 485 -3.96 16.74 -17.00
C GLY A 485 -4.79 16.28 -18.19
N TYR A 486 -5.31 15.05 -18.14
CA TYR A 486 -6.18 14.49 -19.17
C TYR A 486 -7.45 15.34 -19.35
N ASP A 487 -8.18 15.62 -18.27
CA ASP A 487 -9.41 16.41 -18.31
C ASP A 487 -9.18 17.84 -18.79
N THR A 488 -8.07 18.44 -18.35
CA THR A 488 -7.70 19.79 -18.78
C THR A 488 -7.45 19.85 -20.28
N LEU A 489 -6.77 18.86 -20.84
CA LEU A 489 -6.47 18.81 -22.26
C LEU A 489 -7.73 18.56 -23.09
N LEU A 490 -8.63 17.69 -22.63
CA LEU A 490 -9.94 17.50 -23.27
C LEU A 490 -10.79 18.77 -23.23
N LYS A 491 -10.86 19.45 -22.09
CA LYS A 491 -11.56 20.75 -21.99
C LYS A 491 -11.01 21.80 -22.97
N ARG A 492 -9.73 21.71 -23.31
CA ARG A 492 -9.04 22.63 -24.23
C ARG A 492 -9.05 22.15 -25.67
N GLU A 493 -9.81 21.11 -25.98
CA GLU A 493 -9.90 20.53 -27.33
C GLU A 493 -8.52 20.11 -27.85
N ARG A 494 -7.66 19.62 -26.94
CA ARG A 494 -6.30 19.14 -27.25
C ARG A 494 -6.24 17.62 -27.21
N ASP A 495 -7.08 16.98 -28.01
CA ASP A 495 -7.35 15.54 -27.94
C ASP A 495 -6.09 14.69 -28.14
N ALA A 496 -5.20 15.10 -29.06
CA ALA A 496 -3.93 14.40 -29.28
C ALA A 496 -3.01 14.42 -28.04
N LEU A 497 -2.97 15.54 -27.30
CA LEU A 497 -2.21 15.62 -26.05
C LEU A 497 -2.90 14.84 -24.94
N ALA A 498 -4.24 14.88 -24.85
CA ALA A 498 -4.99 14.08 -23.90
C ALA A 498 -4.74 12.58 -24.11
N PHE A 499 -4.73 12.12 -25.37
CA PHE A 499 -4.31 10.78 -25.74
C PHE A 499 -2.87 10.47 -25.32
N GLY A 500 -1.95 11.43 -25.47
CA GLY A 500 -0.58 11.32 -24.96
C GLY A 500 -0.53 11.06 -23.44
N VAL A 501 -1.32 11.80 -22.64
CA VAL A 501 -1.45 11.59 -21.19
C VAL A 501 -2.04 10.22 -20.87
N ALA A 502 -3.04 9.77 -21.65
CA ALA A 502 -3.61 8.44 -21.53
C ALA A 502 -2.53 7.37 -21.75
N ALA A 503 -1.76 7.45 -22.84
CA ALA A 503 -0.66 6.52 -23.13
C ALA A 503 0.42 6.51 -22.02
N VAL A 504 0.81 7.67 -21.52
CA VAL A 504 1.73 7.79 -20.37
C VAL A 504 1.17 7.10 -19.13
N SER A 505 -0.14 7.19 -18.88
CA SER A 505 -0.80 6.53 -17.75
C SER A 505 -0.68 5.01 -17.82
N PHE A 506 -0.84 4.41 -19.01
CA PHE A 506 -0.62 2.97 -19.19
C PHE A 506 0.86 2.59 -18.98
N ALA A 507 1.79 3.39 -19.47
CA ALA A 507 3.22 3.17 -19.26
C ALA A 507 3.60 3.24 -17.77
N VAL A 508 3.01 4.17 -17.02
CA VAL A 508 3.17 4.29 -15.56
C VAL A 508 2.67 3.04 -14.84
N LEU A 509 1.47 2.55 -15.18
CA LEU A 509 0.97 1.30 -14.59
C LEU A 509 1.90 0.13 -14.90
N ALA A 510 2.32 -0.02 -16.17
CA ALA A 510 3.25 -1.08 -16.57
C ALA A 510 4.56 -1.02 -15.77
N TYR A 511 5.11 0.18 -15.58
CA TYR A 511 6.29 0.39 -14.74
C TYR A 511 6.07 -0.06 -13.29
N PHE A 512 4.93 0.31 -12.67
CA PHE A 512 4.63 -0.10 -11.30
C PHE A 512 4.39 -1.60 -11.16
N VAL A 513 3.75 -2.24 -12.13
CA VAL A 513 3.57 -3.69 -12.18
C VAL A 513 4.91 -4.41 -12.27
N GLU A 514 5.78 -4.02 -13.20
CA GLU A 514 7.10 -4.65 -13.34
C GLU A 514 7.98 -4.45 -12.11
N ARG A 515 7.91 -3.26 -11.50
CA ARG A 515 8.62 -2.98 -10.26
C ARG A 515 8.10 -3.85 -9.11
N ALA A 516 6.79 -3.91 -8.90
CA ALA A 516 6.18 -4.73 -7.86
C ALA A 516 6.48 -6.22 -8.05
N ARG A 517 6.56 -6.69 -9.30
CA ARG A 517 6.98 -8.06 -9.62
C ARG A 517 8.42 -8.33 -9.22
N ARG A 518 9.36 -7.43 -9.53
CA ARG A 518 10.78 -7.59 -9.14
C ARG A 518 10.92 -7.63 -7.62
N GLU A 519 10.25 -6.73 -6.91
CA GLU A 519 10.25 -6.67 -5.44
C GLU A 519 9.54 -7.90 -4.81
N GLY A 520 8.49 -8.43 -5.45
CA GLY A 520 7.73 -9.58 -4.97
C GLY A 520 8.36 -10.96 -5.26
N GLY A 521 9.12 -11.08 -6.36
CA GLY A 521 9.86 -12.30 -6.69
C GLY A 521 10.97 -12.64 -5.70
N GLU A 522 11.48 -11.62 -5.00
CA GLU A 522 12.51 -11.80 -3.96
C GLU A 522 11.94 -12.37 -2.64
N THR A 523 10.66 -12.11 -2.33
CA THR A 523 10.04 -12.52 -1.06
C THR A 523 9.49 -13.95 -1.07
N VAL A 524 9.05 -14.49 -2.20
CA VAL A 524 8.61 -15.90 -2.30
C VAL A 524 9.79 -16.87 -2.19
N ARG A 525 10.99 -16.47 -2.62
CA ARG A 525 12.23 -17.26 -2.41
C ARG A 525 12.71 -17.32 -0.96
N GLU A 526 12.16 -16.50 -0.06
CA GLU A 526 12.54 -16.46 1.37
C GLU A 526 11.45 -16.98 2.32
N ALA A 527 10.28 -17.38 1.82
CA ALA A 527 9.28 -18.03 2.64
C ALA A 527 9.78 -19.43 3.04
N LEU A 528 10.26 -19.53 4.28
CA LEU A 528 10.70 -20.75 4.96
C LEU A 528 9.76 -21.93 4.63
N PRO A 529 10.31 -23.14 4.46
CA PRO A 529 9.52 -24.33 4.18
C PRO A 529 8.40 -24.43 5.21
N THR A 530 7.17 -24.43 4.72
CA THR A 530 6.00 -24.68 5.54
C THR A 530 6.26 -26.00 6.27
N PRO A 531 6.18 -26.05 7.61
CA PRO A 531 6.39 -27.30 8.33
C PRO A 531 5.40 -28.30 7.74
N ARG A 532 5.94 -29.38 7.14
CA ARG A 532 5.12 -30.50 6.67
C ARG A 532 4.22 -30.87 7.82
N ALA A 533 2.90 -30.85 7.59
CA ALA A 533 1.95 -31.43 8.51
C ALA A 533 2.44 -32.88 8.75
N VAL A 534 2.98 -33.12 9.93
CA VAL A 534 3.29 -34.47 10.39
C VAL A 534 1.94 -35.16 10.44
N GLY A 535 1.72 -36.10 9.51
CA GLY A 535 0.50 -36.88 9.45
C GLY A 535 0.27 -37.61 10.78
N PRO A 536 -0.99 -37.88 11.16
CA PRO A 536 -1.30 -38.65 12.34
C PRO A 536 -1.04 -40.15 12.08
N GLU A 537 0.24 -40.53 11.94
CA GLU A 537 0.66 -41.92 11.98
C GLU A 537 1.47 -42.16 13.25
N LEU A 538 0.76 -42.38 14.37
CA LEU A 538 1.24 -43.14 15.52
C LEU A 538 0.07 -43.30 16.49
N GLY A 539 -0.65 -44.42 16.38
CA GLY A 539 -1.75 -44.69 17.31
C GLY A 539 -2.58 -45.94 17.03
N ARG A 540 -2.00 -47.04 16.52
CA ARG A 540 -2.61 -48.39 16.61
C ARG A 540 -1.53 -49.48 16.71
N ARG A 541 -1.03 -49.71 17.92
CA ARG A 541 -0.57 -51.01 18.41
C ARG A 541 -0.83 -51.09 19.91
N ALA A 542 -1.98 -51.67 20.26
CA ALA A 542 -2.28 -52.40 21.48
C ALA A 542 -3.38 -53.40 21.12
#